data_AF-A0A7I0J7H2-F1
#
_entry.id   AF-A0A7I0J7H2-F1
#
_cell.length_a   1.000
_cell.length_b   1.000
_cell.length_c   1.000
_cell.angle_alpha   90.00
_cell.angle_beta   90.00
_cell.angle_gamma   90.00
#
_symmetry.space_group_name_H-M   'P 1'
#
loop_
_entity.id
_entity.type
_entity.pdbx_description
1 polymer ?
#
loop_
_entity_poly.entity_id
_entity_poly.type
_entity_poly.pdbx_seq_one_letter_code
_entity_poly.pdbx_strand_id
1 'polypeptide(L)'
;GGLRALLSKTRAKPGTDMVVGAYRRRTDGLDRKFKTPVGYMAAGLANASAYLEGRMRSIAVGSALVSRRAVGDARFPTGLAYDEDTLFWVRVMSKAPLAVVTQPIMTYI
;
A
#
# COMPACT_ATOMS: atom_id res chain seq x y z
N GLY A 1 1.63 10.89 -13.90
CA GLY A 1 1.76 9.42 -13.86
C GLY A 1 1.76 8.93 -12.43
N GLY A 2 1.37 7.67 -12.19
CA GLY A 2 1.15 7.12 -10.84
C GLY A 2 2.37 7.20 -9.93
N LEU A 3 3.53 6.72 -10.38
CA LEU A 3 4.78 6.78 -9.62
C LEU A 3 5.17 8.21 -9.22
N ARG A 4 5.00 9.18 -10.12
CA ARG A 4 5.29 10.60 -9.84
C ARG A 4 4.40 11.15 -8.71
N ALA A 5 3.14 10.72 -8.65
CA ALA A 5 2.21 11.13 -7.58
C ALA A 5 2.56 10.49 -6.23
N LEU A 6 3.05 9.24 -6.22
CA LEU A 6 3.55 8.60 -5.01
C LEU A 6 4.82 9.31 -4.51
N LEU A 7 5.77 9.62 -5.41
CA LEU A 7 7.01 10.33 -5.08
C LEU A 7 6.79 11.78 -4.64
N SER A 8 5.83 12.50 -5.23
CA SER A 8 5.53 13.86 -4.76
C SER A 8 5.01 13.86 -3.33
N LYS A 9 4.27 12.82 -2.93
CA LYS A 9 3.76 12.69 -1.56
C LYS A 9 4.87 12.45 -0.53
N THR A 10 5.90 11.65 -0.86
CA THR A 10 7.06 11.47 0.04
C THR A 10 7.86 12.76 0.21
N ARG A 11 7.99 13.57 -0.85
CA ARG A 11 8.66 14.88 -0.79
C ARG A 11 7.89 15.91 0.03
N ALA A 12 6.56 15.91 -0.08
CA ALA A 12 5.70 16.85 0.66
C ALA A 12 5.60 16.55 2.16
N LYS A 13 5.88 15.30 2.57
CA LYS A 13 5.84 14.88 3.97
C LYS A 13 7.12 14.12 4.33
N PRO A 14 8.21 14.85 4.67
CA PRO A 14 9.47 14.25 5.09
C PRO A 14 9.25 13.22 6.20
N GLY A 15 9.98 12.10 6.15
CA GLY A 15 9.81 10.98 7.08
C GLY A 15 8.71 9.99 6.70
N THR A 16 8.01 10.18 5.58
CA THR A 16 7.11 9.15 5.02
C THR A 16 7.95 8.06 4.35
N ASP A 17 7.90 6.86 4.89
CA ASP A 17 8.60 5.69 4.35
C ASP A 17 7.71 4.82 3.44
N MET A 18 6.40 5.02 3.49
CA MET A 18 5.46 4.27 2.67
C MET A 18 4.34 5.17 2.15
N VAL A 19 4.02 5.06 0.87
CA VAL A 19 2.88 5.73 0.26
C VAL A 19 2.01 4.71 -0.45
N VAL A 20 0.73 4.66 -0.11
CA VAL A 20 -0.25 3.80 -0.79
C VAL A 20 -1.20 4.66 -1.61
N GLY A 21 -1.36 4.31 -2.88
CA GLY A 21 -2.27 4.98 -3.79
C GLY A 21 -3.52 4.14 -4.10
N ALA A 22 -4.56 4.80 -4.60
CA ALA A 22 -5.74 4.10 -5.08
C ALA A 22 -5.45 3.34 -6.38
N TYR A 23 -6.20 2.28 -6.65
CA TYR A 23 -6.18 1.62 -7.96
C TYR A 23 -7.58 1.63 -8.58
N ARG A 24 -7.60 1.49 -9.90
CA ARG A 24 -8.80 1.32 -10.69
C ARG A 24 -8.68 0.08 -11.57
N ARG A 25 -9.74 -0.70 -11.71
CA ARG A 25 -9.86 -1.74 -12.73
C ARG A 25 -10.90 -1.30 -13.74
N ARG A 26 -10.46 -1.26 -15.00
CA ARG A 26 -11.33 -1.19 -16.16
C ARG A 26 -11.63 -2.60 -16.65
N THR A 27 -12.77 -2.77 -17.27
CA THR A 27 -13.15 -4.00 -17.97
C THR A 27 -14.10 -3.56 -19.06
N ASP A 28 -13.83 -3.96 -20.30
CA ASP A 28 -14.59 -3.53 -21.49
C ASP A 28 -14.60 -1.99 -21.64
N GLY A 29 -13.49 -1.33 -21.29
CA GLY A 29 -13.37 0.13 -21.31
C GLY A 29 -14.10 0.87 -20.19
N LEU A 30 -14.87 0.17 -19.34
CA LEU A 30 -15.63 0.75 -18.24
C LEU A 30 -14.93 0.59 -16.89
N ASP A 31 -14.99 1.63 -16.06
CA ASP A 31 -14.48 1.63 -14.69
C ASP A 31 -15.38 0.73 -13.81
N ARG A 32 -14.96 -0.52 -13.58
CA ARG A 32 -15.75 -1.51 -12.83
C ARG A 32 -15.39 -1.62 -11.35
N LYS A 33 -14.12 -1.38 -10.99
CA LYS A 33 -13.70 -1.39 -9.58
C LYS A 33 -12.79 -0.22 -9.28
N PHE A 34 -13.06 0.45 -8.18
CA PHE A 34 -12.21 1.49 -7.63
C PHE A 34 -11.91 1.16 -6.17
N LYS A 35 -10.63 1.19 -5.80
CA LYS A 35 -10.21 0.93 -4.43
C LYS A 35 -9.31 2.04 -3.97
N THR A 36 -9.82 2.82 -3.03
CA THR A 36 -9.08 3.83 -2.31
C THR A 36 -8.38 3.22 -1.09
N PRO A 37 -7.22 3.75 -0.69
CA PRO A 37 -6.54 3.38 0.55
C PRO A 37 -7.22 4.07 1.76
N VAL A 38 -8.55 3.96 1.86
CA VAL A 38 -9.32 4.49 2.99
C VAL A 38 -9.03 3.66 4.23
N GLY A 39 -8.83 4.34 5.37
CA GLY A 39 -8.56 3.74 6.66
C GLY A 39 -7.08 3.71 7.05
N TYR A 40 -6.16 3.79 6.09
CA TYR A 40 -4.74 3.91 6.42
C TYR A 40 -4.44 5.26 7.08
N MET A 41 -3.79 5.19 8.23
CA MET A 41 -3.37 6.34 9.04
C MET A 41 -1.86 6.56 8.96
N ALA A 42 -1.36 7.63 9.57
CA ALA A 42 0.08 7.83 9.70
C ALA A 42 0.74 6.82 10.67
N ALA A 43 -0.03 6.27 11.61
CA ALA A 43 0.46 5.33 12.62
C ALA A 43 0.61 3.91 12.06
N GLY A 44 1.85 3.50 11.81
CA GLY A 44 2.21 2.22 11.18
C GLY A 44 1.70 0.97 11.93
N LEU A 45 1.84 0.91 13.26
CA LEU A 45 1.37 -0.22 14.07
C LEU A 45 -0.16 -0.39 14.05
N ALA A 46 -0.90 0.72 14.07
CA ALA A 46 -2.36 0.68 13.98
C ALA A 46 -2.81 0.15 12.61
N ASN A 47 -2.15 0.59 11.53
CA ASN A 47 -2.40 0.05 10.19
C ASN A 47 -2.09 -1.44 10.10
N ALA A 48 -0.94 -1.85 10.64
CA ALA A 48 -0.51 -3.25 10.62
C ALA A 48 -1.51 -4.15 11.36
N SER A 49 -1.97 -3.73 12.54
CA SER A 49 -2.96 -4.46 13.32
C SER A 49 -4.30 -4.55 12.58
N ALA A 50 -4.79 -3.43 12.06
CA ALA A 50 -6.04 -3.40 11.31
C ALA A 50 -5.97 -4.17 9.97
N TYR A 51 -4.79 -4.28 9.36
CA TYR A 51 -4.57 -5.11 8.18
C TYR A 51 -4.60 -6.60 8.52
N LEU A 52 -3.95 -7.01 9.61
CA LEU A 52 -3.97 -8.39 10.09
C LEU A 52 -5.38 -8.84 10.51
N GLU A 53 -6.18 -7.94 11.10
CA GLU A 53 -7.57 -8.18 11.49
C GLU A 53 -8.55 -8.13 10.30
N GLY A 54 -8.08 -7.89 9.07
CA GLY A 54 -8.94 -7.80 7.88
C GLY A 54 -9.84 -6.55 7.84
N ARG A 55 -9.62 -5.57 8.72
CA ARG A 55 -10.38 -4.30 8.75
C ARG A 55 -9.90 -3.29 7.72
N MET A 56 -8.68 -3.45 7.21
CA MET A 56 -8.14 -2.64 6.12
C MET A 56 -8.26 -3.36 4.80
N ARG A 57 -8.54 -2.61 3.73
CA ARG A 57 -8.53 -3.23 2.41
C ARG A 57 -7.08 -3.47 1.95
N SER A 58 -6.87 -4.61 1.29
CA SER A 58 -5.55 -5.01 0.74
C SER A 58 -4.89 -3.97 -0.19
N ILE A 59 -3.57 -4.00 -0.29
CA ILE A 59 -2.83 -3.11 -1.19
C ILE A 59 -2.76 -3.77 -2.57
N ALA A 60 -3.19 -3.07 -3.62
CA ALA A 60 -3.07 -3.60 -4.98
C ALA A 60 -1.62 -3.54 -5.47
N VAL A 61 -1.22 -4.52 -6.28
CA VAL A 61 0.14 -4.60 -6.84
C VAL A 61 0.47 -3.34 -7.66
N GLY A 62 1.65 -2.77 -7.46
CA GLY A 62 2.04 -1.50 -8.10
C GLY A 62 1.35 -0.26 -7.52
N SER A 63 0.57 -0.42 -6.44
CA SER A 63 -0.13 0.69 -5.78
C SER A 63 0.53 1.20 -4.51
N ALA A 64 1.75 0.74 -4.21
CA ALA A 64 2.53 1.22 -3.09
C ALA A 64 3.95 1.57 -3.52
N LEU A 65 4.48 2.62 -2.91
CA LEU A 65 5.89 2.98 -2.94
C LEU A 65 6.42 2.89 -1.52
N VAL A 66 7.48 2.11 -1.31
CA VAL A 66 8.07 1.87 0.00
C VAL A 66 9.56 2.19 -0.05
N SER A 67 10.07 2.86 0.98
CA SER A 67 11.50 3.14 1.11
C SER A 67 12.27 1.85 1.32
N ARG A 68 13.48 1.76 0.74
CA ARG A 68 14.35 0.60 0.90
C ARG A 68 14.66 0.31 2.38
N ARG A 69 14.79 1.36 3.19
CA ARG A 69 15.04 1.26 4.64
C ARG A 69 13.87 0.59 5.37
N ALA A 70 12.63 0.96 5.03
CA ALA A 70 11.44 0.36 5.64
C ALA A 70 11.22 -1.09 5.21
N VAL A 71 11.56 -1.45 3.96
CA VAL A 71 11.55 -2.85 3.52
C VAL A 71 12.61 -3.65 4.29
N GLY A 72 13.86 -3.16 4.34
CA GLY A 72 14.98 -3.85 4.99
C GLY A 72 15.06 -5.32 4.58
N ASP A 73 15.04 -6.20 5.58
CA ASP A 73 15.11 -7.65 5.39
C ASP A 73 13.73 -8.33 5.34
N ALA A 74 12.62 -7.57 5.29
CA ALA A 74 11.29 -8.15 5.15
C ALA A 74 11.17 -8.84 3.78
N ARG A 75 10.72 -10.10 3.78
CA ARG A 75 10.45 -10.92 2.60
C ARG A 75 9.12 -11.64 2.78
N PHE A 76 8.53 -12.09 1.69
CA PHE A 76 7.38 -12.99 1.76
C PHE A 76 7.82 -14.32 2.40
N PRO A 77 7.09 -14.82 3.42
CA PRO A 77 7.31 -16.17 3.92
C PRO A 77 7.08 -17.20 2.81
N THR A 78 7.98 -18.17 2.67
CA THR A 78 7.93 -19.18 1.59
C THR A 78 7.32 -20.52 2.01
N GLY A 79 7.08 -20.72 3.31
CA GLY A 79 6.53 -21.96 3.87
C GLY A 79 5.01 -21.92 4.12
N LEU A 80 4.31 -20.88 3.65
CA LEU A 80 2.88 -20.71 3.84
C LEU A 80 2.14 -20.90 2.51
N ALA A 81 0.96 -21.52 2.58
CA ALA A 81 0.10 -21.71 1.41
C ALA A 81 -0.65 -20.42 1.02
N TYR A 82 -0.90 -19.54 1.99
CA TYR A 82 -1.69 -18.31 1.84
C TYR A 82 -1.18 -17.21 2.80
N ASP A 83 -1.60 -15.98 2.54
CA ASP A 83 -1.37 -14.79 3.38
C ASP A 83 0.08 -14.34 3.54
N GLU A 84 0.97 -14.82 2.66
CA GLU A 84 2.37 -14.39 2.63
C GLU A 84 2.50 -12.89 2.39
N ASP A 85 1.64 -12.34 1.52
CA ASP A 85 1.59 -10.91 1.21
C ASP A 85 1.12 -10.08 2.41
N THR A 86 0.13 -10.60 3.13
CA THR A 86 -0.43 -9.99 4.34
C THR A 86 0.64 -9.87 5.42
N LEU A 87 1.38 -10.94 5.70
CA LEU A 87 2.45 -10.91 6.69
C LEU A 87 3.59 -9.97 6.29
N PHE A 88 3.94 -9.91 5.00
CA PHE A 88 4.89 -8.95 4.49
C PHE A 88 4.43 -7.51 4.72
N TRP A 89 3.18 -7.19 4.36
CA TRP A 89 2.63 -5.85 4.53
C TRP A 89 2.55 -5.44 6.00
N VAL A 90 2.09 -6.33 6.87
CA VAL A 90 2.05 -6.10 8.33
C VAL A 90 3.45 -5.76 8.86
N ARG A 91 4.47 -6.53 8.45
CA ARG A 91 5.86 -6.29 8.87
C ARG A 91 6.40 -4.95 8.37
N VAL A 92 6.16 -4.60 7.11
CA VAL A 92 6.59 -3.30 6.54
C VAL A 92 5.86 -2.14 7.23
N MET A 93 4.52 -2.21 7.32
CA MET A 93 3.70 -1.13 7.91
C MET A 93 4.03 -0.90 9.38
N SER A 94 4.37 -1.94 10.14
CA SER A 94 4.74 -1.80 11.55
C SER A 94 5.95 -0.86 11.78
N LYS A 95 6.75 -0.62 10.75
CA LYS A 95 8.00 0.18 10.82
C LYS A 95 7.99 1.42 9.93
N ALA A 96 7.00 1.56 9.05
CA ALA A 96 6.98 2.59 8.02
C ALA A 96 5.89 3.63 8.28
N PRO A 97 6.23 4.88 8.63
CA PRO A 97 5.27 5.97 8.60
C PRO A 97 4.63 6.07 7.22
N LEU A 98 3.29 6.06 7.19
CA LEU A 98 2.53 5.89 5.96
C LEU A 98 1.78 7.17 5.57
N ALA A 99 1.72 7.44 4.26
CA ALA A 99 0.82 8.42 3.67
C ALA A 99 -0.04 7.79 2.56
N VAL A 100 -1.14 8.45 2.23
CA VAL A 100 -2.06 7.98 1.18
C VAL A 100 -2.19 8.97 0.03
N VAL A 101 -2.47 8.44 -1.15
CA VAL A 101 -2.88 9.18 -2.35
C VAL A 101 -4.23 8.61 -2.81
N THR A 102 -5.26 9.45 -2.85
CA THR A 102 -6.62 9.04 -3.25
C THR A 102 -6.80 8.94 -4.76
N GLN A 103 -5.91 9.56 -5.54
CA GLN A 103 -5.91 9.46 -6.99
C GLN A 103 -5.53 8.02 -7.42
N PRO A 104 -6.22 7.44 -8.42
CA PRO A 104 -5.80 6.17 -9.00
C PRO A 104 -4.41 6.28 -9.63
N ILE A 105 -3.45 5.54 -9.08
CA ILE A 105 -2.05 5.51 -9.56
C ILE A 105 -1.78 4.35 -10.53
N MET A 106 -2.64 3.33 -10.51
CA MET A 106 -2.55 2.09 -11.28
C MET A 106 -3.93 1.81 -11.85
N THR A 107 -3.95 1.48 -13.15
CA THR A 107 -5.16 1.05 -13.85
C THR A 107 -4.92 -0.34 -14.40
N TYR A 108 -5.67 -1.32 -13.91
CA TYR A 108 -5.77 -2.63 -14.55
C TYR A 108 -6.80 -2.55 -15.67
N ILE A 109 -6.50 -3.17 -16.80
CA ILE A 109 -7.36 -3.23 -17.99
C ILE A 109 -8.06 -4.60 -18.02
#